data_AF-A0A0Q1FNB8-F1
#
_entry.id   AF-A0A0Q1FNB8-F1
#
_cell.length_a   1.000
_cell.length_b   1.000
_cell.length_c   1.000
_cell.angle_alpha   90.00
_cell.angle_beta   90.00
_cell.angle_gamma   90.00
#
_symmetry.space_group_name_H-M   'P 1'
#
loop_
_entity.id
_entity.type
_entity.pdbx_description
1 polymer ?
#
loop_
_entity_poly.entity_id
_entity_poly.type
_entity_poly.pdbx_seq_one_letter_code
_entity_poly.pdbx_strand_id
1 'polypeptide(L)'
;MLDCFFNPKSVAIIGASSNQNKGGYHILKNLVAGFHGKIYPVNKSYKEILGLPCYPDIASIPGNFDLAIYFIPSKELPHTVNECAKKGAKGIIIESGGFDEAGEEGKKLQKRALENAAKAGIRLWGPNCMGFVDGNRTYVFSFIHSAVWPDIFRGGNVGLIVQSGMLSAGFLLHALQEGVMGVSKACSIGNKCDIDENDILEYMINDSETEVIGCYLESLVDGRKFINLAKKTKKPIIILMGGRSTEGARAAQSHTASLSGNYQVASGAFRQAGIIEVFDPAEMTDMARAFSKKMICHTGKGTAVLTFSGGAGTITTDLMADNGLELAKLSEKTLATIAELFPPWNKPDHPLDLWIAIERHGFEKVFRHSLNAVINDPAVDSIIFHSYATPLVGQEFIEELAALIKKHEKTAVLWVEGRKDFAEHMRSLVENAGLPAYREMERCVTVLKGIKQHFTKKPAN
;
A
#
# COMPACT_ATOMS: atom_id res chain seq x y z
N MET A 1 -12.01 11.68 -16.04
CA MET A 1 -11.29 12.98 -15.98
C MET A 1 -9.78 12.81 -15.85
N LEU A 2 -9.27 11.77 -15.16
CA LEU A 2 -7.82 11.51 -15.00
C LEU A 2 -7.20 10.57 -16.04
N ASP A 3 -7.94 10.20 -17.08
CA ASP A 3 -7.51 9.20 -18.08
C ASP A 3 -6.21 9.60 -18.79
N CYS A 4 -5.96 10.90 -18.97
CA CYS A 4 -4.71 11.39 -19.55
C CYS A 4 -3.45 11.05 -18.72
N PHE A 5 -3.58 10.85 -17.41
CA PHE A 5 -2.48 10.46 -16.54
C PHE A 5 -2.29 8.95 -16.48
N PHE A 6 -3.41 8.21 -16.40
CA PHE A 6 -3.37 6.76 -16.19
C PHE A 6 -3.32 5.95 -17.49
N ASN A 7 -3.81 6.48 -18.61
CA ASN A 7 -3.84 5.78 -19.90
C ASN A 7 -3.30 6.64 -21.07
N PRO A 8 -2.14 7.31 -20.93
CA PRO A 8 -1.57 8.08 -22.04
C PRO A 8 -1.13 7.14 -23.17
N LYS A 9 -1.35 7.54 -24.42
CA LYS A 9 -0.80 6.86 -25.62
C LYS A 9 0.52 7.49 -26.05
N SER A 10 0.81 8.68 -25.54
CA SER A 10 1.97 9.48 -25.92
C SER A 10 2.38 10.43 -24.81
N VAL A 11 3.69 10.52 -24.56
CA VAL A 11 4.27 11.29 -23.46
C VAL A 11 5.44 12.16 -23.95
N ALA A 12 5.42 13.44 -23.59
CA ALA A 12 6.54 14.35 -23.78
C ALA A 12 7.33 14.54 -22.47
N ILE A 13 8.65 14.46 -22.52
CA ILE A 13 9.54 14.61 -21.35
C ILE A 13 10.28 15.93 -21.48
N ILE A 14 9.79 16.92 -20.75
CA ILE A 14 10.30 18.28 -20.78
C ILE A 14 11.40 18.39 -19.74
N GLY A 15 12.66 18.47 -20.20
CA GLY A 15 13.83 18.34 -19.33
C GLY A 15 14.54 16.99 -19.43
N ALA A 16 14.27 16.21 -20.49
CA ALA A 16 15.03 15.00 -20.79
C ALA A 16 16.54 15.30 -20.85
N SER A 17 17.39 14.36 -20.43
CA SER A 17 18.84 14.56 -20.45
C SER A 17 19.57 13.25 -20.73
N SER A 18 20.74 13.33 -21.35
CA SER A 18 21.68 12.19 -21.45
C SER A 18 22.62 12.08 -20.23
N ASN A 19 22.58 13.04 -19.30
CA ASN A 19 23.38 13.01 -18.09
C ASN A 19 22.73 12.08 -17.06
N GLN A 20 23.41 10.98 -16.74
CA GLN A 20 22.93 9.92 -15.85
C GLN A 20 22.69 10.39 -14.40
N ASN A 21 23.22 11.54 -14.00
CA ASN A 21 23.01 12.10 -12.66
C ASN A 21 21.74 12.97 -12.56
N LYS A 22 20.99 13.15 -13.65
CA LYS A 22 19.79 14.00 -13.67
C LYS A 22 18.51 13.16 -13.69
N GLY A 23 17.49 13.60 -12.94
CA GLY A 23 16.18 12.94 -12.94
C GLY A 23 15.55 12.81 -14.33
N GLY A 24 15.73 13.80 -15.21
CA GLY A 24 15.27 13.74 -16.60
C GLY A 24 15.87 12.62 -17.44
N TYR A 25 17.07 12.12 -17.09
CA TYR A 25 17.62 10.89 -17.69
C TYR A 25 16.86 9.66 -17.18
N HIS A 26 16.60 9.57 -15.87
CA HIS A 26 15.90 8.44 -15.27
C HIS A 26 14.45 8.35 -15.73
N ILE A 27 13.71 9.46 -15.81
CA ILE A 27 12.36 9.49 -16.38
C ILE A 27 12.37 8.88 -17.78
N LEU A 28 13.26 9.34 -18.65
CA LEU A 28 13.33 8.82 -20.02
C LEU A 28 13.72 7.33 -20.05
N LYS A 29 14.72 6.94 -19.27
CA LYS A 29 15.19 5.54 -19.21
C LYS A 29 14.09 4.59 -18.72
N ASN A 30 13.34 5.01 -17.71
CA ASN A 30 12.22 4.28 -17.14
C ASN A 30 11.10 4.08 -18.18
N LEU A 31 10.78 5.12 -18.95
CA LEU A 31 9.78 5.03 -20.02
C LEU A 31 10.25 4.13 -21.17
N VAL A 32 11.49 4.25 -21.62
CA VAL A 32 12.04 3.39 -22.69
C VAL A 32 12.00 1.90 -22.30
N ALA A 33 12.11 1.59 -21.02
CA ALA A 33 12.14 0.21 -20.54
C ALA A 33 10.76 -0.47 -20.44
N GLY A 34 9.67 0.29 -20.25
CA GLY A 34 8.34 -0.30 -19.98
C GLY A 34 7.16 0.38 -20.68
N PHE A 35 7.24 1.66 -21.03
CA PHE A 35 6.11 2.36 -21.65
C PHE A 35 6.02 2.05 -23.14
N HIS A 36 4.86 1.56 -23.57
CA HIS A 36 4.64 1.12 -24.96
C HIS A 36 4.06 2.21 -25.88
N GLY A 37 3.77 3.40 -25.35
CA GLY A 37 3.30 4.54 -26.13
C GLY A 37 4.43 5.32 -26.80
N LYS A 38 4.07 6.42 -27.49
CA LYS A 38 5.06 7.30 -28.12
C LYS A 38 5.78 8.15 -27.07
N ILE A 39 7.11 8.25 -27.18
CA ILE A 39 7.96 8.99 -26.25
C ILE A 39 8.63 10.14 -26.99
N TYR A 40 8.48 11.37 -26.47
CA TYR A 40 9.04 12.59 -27.05
C TYR A 40 9.98 13.30 -26.05
N PRO A 41 11.30 13.01 -26.07
CA PRO A 41 12.28 13.74 -25.27
C PRO A 41 12.42 15.19 -25.74
N VAL A 42 12.36 16.16 -24.83
CA VAL A 42 12.49 17.60 -25.16
C VAL A 42 13.68 18.21 -24.41
N ASN A 43 14.71 18.60 -25.16
CA ASN A 43 15.88 19.33 -24.68
C ASN A 43 16.69 19.93 -25.85
N LYS A 44 16.93 21.25 -25.82
CA LYS A 44 17.73 21.98 -26.83
C LYS A 44 19.18 21.54 -27.00
N SER A 45 19.76 20.87 -26.01
CA SER A 45 21.18 20.48 -25.99
C SER A 45 21.46 19.15 -26.68
N TYR A 46 20.44 18.37 -27.01
CA TYR A 46 20.60 17.02 -27.54
C TYR A 46 19.77 16.84 -28.81
N LYS A 47 20.30 16.07 -29.77
CA LYS A 47 19.55 15.64 -30.96
C LYS A 47 18.95 14.25 -30.81
N GLU A 48 19.53 13.43 -29.95
CA GLU A 48 19.10 12.06 -29.66
C GLU A 48 19.46 11.71 -28.20
N ILE A 49 18.60 10.95 -27.52
CA ILE A 49 18.86 10.43 -26.17
C ILE A 49 18.29 9.00 -26.10
N LEU A 50 19.08 8.02 -25.67
CA LEU A 50 18.69 6.61 -25.57
C LEU A 50 18.05 6.04 -26.86
N GLY A 51 18.58 6.44 -28.03
CA GLY A 51 18.09 5.98 -29.34
C GLY A 51 16.80 6.65 -29.81
N LEU A 52 16.28 7.65 -29.09
CA LEU A 52 15.09 8.41 -29.46
C LEU A 52 15.47 9.82 -29.95
N PRO A 53 14.85 10.32 -31.04
CA PRO A 53 14.99 11.72 -31.46
C PRO A 53 14.62 12.68 -30.33
N CYS A 54 15.49 13.64 -30.05
CA CYS A 54 15.25 14.67 -29.04
C CYS A 54 14.95 16.00 -29.71
N TYR A 55 13.87 16.64 -29.27
CA TYR A 55 13.35 17.88 -29.84
C TYR A 55 13.85 19.09 -29.04
N PRO A 56 14.23 20.20 -29.69
CA PRO A 56 14.77 21.35 -28.98
C PRO A 56 13.73 22.09 -28.14
N ASP A 57 12.45 22.00 -28.52
CA ASP A 57 11.29 22.59 -27.87
C ASP A 57 10.02 21.75 -28.14
N ILE A 58 8.92 22.11 -27.45
CA ILE A 58 7.62 21.42 -27.56
C ILE A 58 7.02 21.61 -28.95
N ALA A 59 7.19 22.79 -29.56
CA ALA A 59 6.63 23.12 -30.87
C ALA A 59 7.21 22.24 -31.99
N SER A 60 8.47 21.83 -31.85
CA SER A 60 9.20 20.97 -32.77
C SER A 60 8.77 19.50 -32.76
N ILE A 61 7.95 19.07 -31.80
CA ILE A 61 7.40 17.71 -31.78
C ILE A 61 6.46 17.52 -33.00
N PRO A 62 6.65 16.50 -33.85
CA PRO A 62 5.95 16.38 -35.13
C PRO A 62 4.45 16.09 -35.00
N GLY A 63 3.98 15.65 -33.84
CA GLY A 63 2.58 15.32 -33.59
C GLY A 63 2.07 15.87 -32.26
N ASN A 64 0.83 15.51 -31.93
CA ASN A 64 0.24 15.77 -30.62
C ASN A 64 0.69 14.72 -29.60
N PHE A 65 0.58 15.06 -28.32
CA PHE A 65 0.80 14.12 -27.22
C PHE A 65 -0.24 14.30 -26.11
N ASP A 66 -0.49 13.25 -25.33
CA ASP A 66 -1.56 13.24 -24.32
C ASP A 66 -1.12 13.82 -22.98
N LEU A 67 0.12 13.52 -22.58
CA LEU A 67 0.69 13.81 -21.27
C LEU A 67 2.09 14.43 -21.40
N ALA A 68 2.40 15.42 -20.56
CA ALA A 68 3.76 15.89 -20.36
C ALA A 68 4.27 15.51 -18.96
N ILE A 69 5.56 15.15 -18.87
CA ILE A 69 6.32 15.09 -17.63
C ILE A 69 7.27 16.28 -17.61
N TYR A 70 7.17 17.10 -16.57
CA TYR A 70 7.89 18.35 -16.42
C TYR A 70 9.01 18.21 -15.37
N PHE A 71 10.25 18.37 -15.84
CA PHE A 71 11.47 18.26 -15.04
C PHE A 71 12.50 19.37 -15.37
N ILE A 72 12.04 20.63 -15.35
CA ILE A 72 12.87 21.83 -15.60
C ILE A 72 12.55 22.93 -14.55
N PRO A 73 13.31 24.04 -14.46
CA PRO A 73 13.10 25.05 -13.44
C PRO A 73 11.69 25.64 -13.45
N SER A 74 11.08 25.72 -12.26
CA SER A 74 9.67 26.08 -12.04
C SER A 74 9.18 27.29 -12.84
N LYS A 75 10.03 28.33 -12.98
CA LYS A 75 9.72 29.57 -13.72
C LYS A 75 9.22 29.36 -15.16
N GLU A 76 9.57 28.24 -15.78
CA GLU A 76 9.17 27.92 -17.16
C GLU A 76 7.75 27.34 -17.25
N LEU A 77 7.19 26.84 -16.13
CA LEU A 77 5.92 26.09 -16.14
C LEU A 77 4.75 26.86 -16.78
N PRO A 78 4.51 28.16 -16.50
CA PRO A 78 3.39 28.87 -17.12
C PRO A 78 3.49 28.94 -18.65
N HIS A 79 4.71 29.05 -19.20
CA HIS A 79 4.92 29.01 -20.65
C HIS A 79 4.72 27.59 -21.18
N THR A 80 5.31 26.60 -20.51
CA THR A 80 5.19 25.19 -20.86
C THR A 80 3.74 24.72 -20.93
N VAL A 81 2.88 25.12 -19.99
CA VAL A 81 1.45 24.79 -20.01
C VAL A 81 0.79 25.22 -21.33
N ASN A 82 1.09 26.42 -21.82
CA ASN A 82 0.51 26.94 -23.07
C ASN A 82 1.02 26.18 -24.30
N GLU A 83 2.31 25.81 -24.32
CA GLU A 83 2.89 25.05 -25.42
C GLU A 83 2.37 23.60 -25.45
N CYS A 84 2.23 22.97 -24.29
CA CYS A 84 1.58 21.66 -24.15
C CYS A 84 0.13 21.68 -24.67
N ALA A 85 -0.62 22.75 -24.36
CA ALA A 85 -1.99 22.92 -24.83
C ALA A 85 -2.09 22.95 -26.36
N LYS A 86 -1.16 23.68 -27.02
CA LYS A 86 -1.09 23.74 -28.49
C LYS A 86 -0.80 22.38 -29.15
N LYS A 87 -0.18 21.45 -28.42
CA LYS A 87 0.10 20.08 -28.84
C LYS A 87 -0.92 19.05 -28.34
N GLY A 88 -2.07 19.52 -27.83
CA GLY A 88 -3.20 18.66 -27.47
C GLY A 88 -3.09 17.96 -26.10
N ALA A 89 -2.05 18.26 -25.32
CA ALA A 89 -1.88 17.66 -23.99
C ALA A 89 -3.07 17.97 -23.09
N LYS A 90 -3.45 16.99 -22.27
CA LYS A 90 -4.56 17.09 -21.30
C LYS A 90 -4.09 17.05 -19.86
N GLY A 91 -2.88 16.56 -19.61
CA GLY A 91 -2.28 16.48 -18.29
C GLY A 91 -0.81 16.87 -18.31
N ILE A 92 -0.32 17.39 -17.18
CA ILE A 92 1.11 17.60 -16.93
C ILE A 92 1.44 17.06 -15.53
N ILE A 93 2.37 16.12 -15.43
CA ILE A 93 2.97 15.70 -14.16
C ILE A 93 4.20 16.58 -13.90
N ILE A 94 4.20 17.29 -12.77
CA ILE A 94 5.21 18.28 -12.43
C ILE A 94 6.11 17.71 -11.33
N GLU A 95 7.18 17.04 -11.73
CA GLU A 95 8.14 16.43 -10.80
C GLU A 95 9.15 17.43 -10.24
N SER A 96 9.15 18.67 -10.74
CA SER A 96 10.04 19.74 -10.26
C SER A 96 9.50 20.41 -8.99
N GLY A 97 10.41 20.81 -8.10
CA GLY A 97 10.13 21.76 -7.01
C GLY A 97 10.39 23.22 -7.41
N GLY A 98 10.33 24.12 -6.44
CA GLY A 98 10.42 25.57 -6.60
C GLY A 98 9.07 26.28 -6.72
N PHE A 99 8.01 25.75 -6.10
CA PHE A 99 6.65 26.28 -6.14
C PHE A 99 6.19 26.76 -4.75
N ASP A 100 4.97 26.46 -4.31
CA ASP A 100 4.42 26.97 -3.04
C ASP A 100 5.32 26.64 -1.83
N GLU A 101 6.02 25.51 -1.86
CA GLU A 101 7.00 25.10 -0.84
C GLU A 101 8.26 25.98 -0.80
N ALA A 102 8.52 26.77 -1.86
CA ALA A 102 9.66 27.68 -1.96
C ALA A 102 9.30 29.14 -1.56
N GLY A 103 8.08 29.38 -1.06
CA GLY A 103 7.63 30.69 -0.58
C GLY A 103 6.83 31.51 -1.61
N GLU A 104 6.65 32.79 -1.32
CA GLU A 104 5.68 33.67 -2.03
C GLU A 104 5.88 33.76 -3.55
N GLU A 105 7.14 33.80 -4.03
CA GLU A 105 7.40 33.84 -5.47
C GLU A 105 7.02 32.53 -6.17
N GLY A 106 7.30 31.39 -5.54
CA GLY A 106 6.91 30.08 -6.05
C GLY A 106 5.38 29.89 -6.01
N LYS A 107 4.70 30.45 -5.00
CA LYS A 107 3.24 30.49 -4.91
C LYS A 107 2.59 31.30 -6.04
N LYS A 108 3.11 32.50 -6.34
CA LYS A 108 2.65 33.32 -7.48
C LYS A 108 2.82 32.58 -8.80
N LEU A 109 3.95 31.92 -8.97
CA LEU A 109 4.25 31.13 -10.15
C LEU A 109 3.29 29.95 -10.32
N GLN A 110 3.04 29.18 -9.25
CA GLN A 110 2.06 28.09 -9.23
C GLN A 110 0.67 28.59 -9.61
N LYS A 111 0.22 29.70 -9.01
CA LYS A 111 -1.06 30.33 -9.32
C LYS A 111 -1.19 30.67 -10.81
N ARG A 112 -0.15 31.30 -11.39
CA ARG A 112 -0.15 31.64 -12.83
C ARG A 112 -0.21 30.39 -13.72
N ALA A 113 0.49 29.32 -13.35
CA ALA A 113 0.42 28.05 -14.08
C ALA A 113 -0.98 27.43 -14.03
N LEU A 114 -1.64 27.45 -12.86
CA LEU A 114 -3.02 26.99 -12.68
C LEU A 114 -4.02 27.80 -13.51
N GLU A 115 -3.89 29.12 -13.55
CA GLU A 115 -4.73 29.99 -14.38
C GLU A 115 -4.60 29.69 -15.87
N ASN A 116 -3.36 29.44 -16.35
CA ASN A 116 -3.13 29.03 -17.73
C ASN A 116 -3.71 27.64 -18.01
N ALA A 117 -3.52 26.69 -17.09
CA ALA A 117 -4.00 25.32 -17.24
C ALA A 117 -5.54 25.27 -17.31
N ALA A 118 -6.22 26.03 -16.44
CA ALA A 118 -7.68 26.16 -16.43
C ALA A 118 -8.21 26.72 -17.77
N LYS A 119 -7.58 27.79 -18.30
CA LYS A 119 -7.95 28.35 -19.62
C LYS A 119 -7.73 27.37 -20.77
N ALA A 120 -6.70 26.53 -20.68
CA ALA A 120 -6.33 25.56 -21.70
C ALA A 120 -7.07 24.22 -21.58
N GLY A 121 -7.81 23.98 -20.49
CA GLY A 121 -8.42 22.68 -20.21
C GLY A 121 -7.37 21.58 -19.93
N ILE A 122 -6.27 21.94 -19.29
CA ILE A 122 -5.20 21.04 -18.84
C ILE A 122 -5.32 20.82 -17.33
N ARG A 123 -5.08 19.60 -16.87
CA ARG A 123 -4.93 19.26 -15.45
C ARG A 123 -3.46 19.18 -15.04
N LEU A 124 -3.14 19.59 -13.82
CA LEU A 124 -1.78 19.59 -13.27
C LEU A 124 -1.66 18.61 -12.09
N TRP A 125 -0.70 17.69 -12.15
CA TRP A 125 -0.37 16.76 -11.08
C TRP A 125 0.94 17.20 -10.42
N GLY A 126 0.94 17.29 -9.07
CA GLY A 126 2.08 17.78 -8.29
C GLY A 126 1.82 19.22 -7.83
N PRO A 127 2.80 20.15 -7.94
CA PRO A 127 4.20 19.94 -8.27
C PRO A 127 4.97 19.25 -7.13
N ASN A 128 6.31 19.21 -7.24
CA ASN A 128 7.19 18.65 -6.21
C ASN A 128 6.79 17.21 -5.82
N CYS A 129 6.56 16.40 -6.84
CA CYS A 129 6.23 14.98 -6.70
C CYS A 129 7.28 14.11 -7.40
N MET A 130 7.18 12.79 -7.22
CA MET A 130 7.96 11.83 -8.02
C MET A 130 7.16 11.22 -9.17
N GLY A 131 5.95 11.73 -9.45
CA GLY A 131 5.11 11.23 -10.51
C GLY A 131 4.36 9.94 -10.16
N PHE A 132 4.23 9.05 -11.15
CA PHE A 132 3.29 7.94 -11.13
C PHE A 132 3.94 6.65 -11.61
N VAL A 133 3.63 5.54 -10.94
CA VAL A 133 4.03 4.20 -11.36
C VAL A 133 2.80 3.30 -11.50
N ASP A 134 2.69 2.62 -12.63
CA ASP A 134 1.77 1.51 -12.86
C ASP A 134 2.50 0.18 -12.72
N GLY A 135 2.15 -0.50 -11.63
CA GLY A 135 2.46 -1.89 -11.28
C GLY A 135 2.40 -2.89 -12.41
N ASN A 136 1.18 -3.02 -12.91
CA ASN A 136 0.76 -4.14 -13.74
C ASN A 136 1.20 -3.95 -15.18
N ARG A 137 1.31 -2.69 -15.64
CA ARG A 137 1.78 -2.32 -16.98
C ARG A 137 3.25 -1.96 -17.04
N THR A 138 3.94 -1.96 -15.89
CA THR A 138 5.35 -1.53 -15.75
C THR A 138 5.63 -0.12 -16.27
N TYR A 139 4.62 0.77 -16.26
CA TYR A 139 4.79 2.16 -16.65
C TYR A 139 5.37 2.96 -15.50
N VAL A 140 6.57 3.51 -15.67
CA VAL A 140 7.26 4.27 -14.63
C VAL A 140 7.46 5.72 -15.11
N PHE A 141 6.50 6.59 -14.78
CA PHE A 141 6.54 8.04 -15.05
C PHE A 141 7.14 8.77 -13.85
N SER A 142 8.40 8.44 -13.53
CA SER A 142 9.10 8.92 -12.33
C SER A 142 10.61 9.05 -12.56
N PHE A 143 11.27 9.98 -11.88
CA PHE A 143 12.74 10.05 -11.81
C PHE A 143 13.42 9.04 -10.88
N ILE A 144 12.69 8.08 -10.27
CA ILE A 144 13.30 7.00 -9.48
C ILE A 144 14.38 6.28 -10.29
N HIS A 145 15.51 5.99 -9.64
CA HIS A 145 16.68 5.42 -10.28
C HIS A 145 16.42 4.04 -10.90
N SER A 146 16.90 3.85 -12.13
CA SER A 146 16.57 2.66 -12.95
C SER A 146 17.04 1.33 -12.38
N ALA A 147 18.13 1.34 -11.62
CA ALA A 147 18.68 0.12 -11.03
C ALA A 147 17.80 -0.45 -9.91
N VAL A 148 16.85 0.33 -9.42
CA VAL A 148 16.05 -0.05 -8.26
C VAL A 148 14.89 -0.94 -8.67
N TRP A 149 14.25 -0.75 -9.82
CA TRP A 149 12.92 -1.35 -10.10
C TRP A 149 12.86 -2.67 -10.90
N PRO A 150 13.75 -3.05 -11.84
CA PRO A 150 13.53 -4.23 -12.69
C PRO A 150 13.42 -5.55 -11.92
N ASP A 151 14.21 -5.71 -10.86
CA ASP A 151 14.31 -6.98 -10.13
C ASP A 151 13.33 -7.07 -8.95
N ILE A 152 12.79 -5.95 -8.50
CA ILE A 152 11.97 -5.88 -7.29
C ILE A 152 10.50 -5.58 -7.61
N PHE A 153 10.18 -4.97 -8.76
CA PHE A 153 8.84 -4.48 -9.03
C PHE A 153 7.90 -5.61 -9.43
N ARG A 154 6.93 -5.91 -8.56
CA ARG A 154 5.88 -6.91 -8.79
C ARG A 154 4.54 -6.18 -8.94
N GLY A 155 3.88 -6.41 -10.07
CA GLY A 155 2.48 -6.02 -10.24
C GLY A 155 1.59 -6.71 -9.20
N GLY A 156 0.51 -6.06 -8.80
CA GLY A 156 -0.46 -6.60 -7.87
C GLY A 156 -1.67 -5.69 -7.68
N ASN A 157 -2.23 -5.70 -6.48
CA ASN A 157 -3.52 -5.09 -6.18
C ASN A 157 -3.48 -3.96 -5.14
N VAL A 158 -2.29 -3.55 -4.68
CA VAL A 158 -2.13 -2.46 -3.72
C VAL A 158 -1.91 -1.13 -4.44
N GLY A 159 -2.81 -0.18 -4.25
CA GLY A 159 -2.67 1.21 -4.70
C GLY A 159 -2.09 2.07 -3.59
N LEU A 160 -1.15 2.96 -3.91
CA LEU A 160 -0.51 3.87 -2.96
C LEU A 160 -0.74 5.32 -3.36
N ILE A 161 -1.21 6.13 -2.43
CA ILE A 161 -1.32 7.59 -2.55
C ILE A 161 -0.34 8.21 -1.56
N VAL A 162 0.67 8.93 -2.06
CA VAL A 162 1.76 9.40 -1.21
C VAL A 162 2.04 10.88 -1.45
N GLN A 163 1.90 11.69 -0.40
CA GLN A 163 2.16 13.13 -0.49
C GLN A 163 3.66 13.44 -0.59
N SER A 164 4.51 12.78 0.21
CA SER A 164 5.96 12.99 0.20
C SER A 164 6.68 12.09 -0.81
N GLY A 165 7.47 12.67 -1.71
CA GLY A 165 8.22 11.95 -2.74
C GLY A 165 9.16 10.88 -2.18
N MET A 166 10.14 11.27 -1.36
CA MET A 166 11.16 10.33 -0.86
C MET A 166 10.58 9.22 0.00
N LEU A 167 9.50 9.50 0.75
CA LEU A 167 8.77 8.45 1.44
C LEU A 167 8.05 7.52 0.47
N SER A 168 7.47 8.01 -0.64
CA SER A 168 6.92 7.13 -1.67
C SER A 168 7.96 6.18 -2.25
N ALA A 169 9.22 6.61 -2.40
CA ALA A 169 10.30 5.74 -2.85
C ALA A 169 10.67 4.72 -1.78
N GLY A 170 10.77 5.15 -0.51
CA GLY A 170 11.05 4.27 0.63
C GLY A 170 9.94 3.24 0.89
N PHE A 171 8.68 3.66 0.79
CA PHE A 171 7.50 2.79 0.90
C PHE A 171 7.44 1.78 -0.22
N LEU A 172 7.65 2.24 -1.45
CA LEU A 172 7.68 1.36 -2.59
C LEU A 172 8.86 0.38 -2.47
N LEU A 173 10.04 0.84 -2.09
CA LEU A 173 11.19 -0.02 -1.81
C LEU A 173 10.89 -1.07 -0.73
N HIS A 174 10.31 -0.66 0.40
CA HIS A 174 10.00 -1.55 1.51
C HIS A 174 8.94 -2.58 1.13
N ALA A 175 7.88 -2.15 0.44
CA ALA A 175 6.85 -3.02 -0.12
C ALA A 175 7.43 -4.10 -1.04
N LEU A 176 8.42 -3.75 -1.86
CA LEU A 176 9.03 -4.63 -2.85
C LEU A 176 10.13 -5.52 -2.25
N GLN A 177 10.87 -5.06 -1.23
CA GLN A 177 11.89 -5.83 -0.52
C GLN A 177 11.32 -7.02 0.25
N GLU A 178 10.09 -6.90 0.76
CA GLU A 178 9.41 -8.00 1.45
C GLU A 178 8.93 -9.11 0.48
N GLY A 179 9.00 -8.86 -0.83
CA GLY A 179 8.85 -9.87 -1.89
C GLY A 179 7.45 -10.41 -2.12
N VAL A 180 6.46 -10.10 -1.30
CA VAL A 180 5.14 -10.78 -1.32
C VAL A 180 3.94 -9.85 -1.58
N MET A 181 4.15 -8.54 -1.65
CA MET A 181 3.11 -7.56 -1.93
C MET A 181 3.34 -6.91 -3.29
N GLY A 182 2.40 -7.11 -4.21
CA GLY A 182 2.43 -6.46 -5.52
C GLY A 182 1.69 -5.11 -5.50
N VAL A 183 2.24 -4.14 -6.20
CA VAL A 183 1.67 -2.80 -6.32
C VAL A 183 0.88 -2.72 -7.62
N SER A 184 -0.35 -2.22 -7.57
CA SER A 184 -1.13 -1.87 -8.75
C SER A 184 -0.68 -0.51 -9.27
N LYS A 185 -0.69 0.51 -8.42
CA LYS A 185 -0.39 1.91 -8.77
C LYS A 185 0.26 2.62 -7.60
N ALA A 186 1.30 3.41 -7.83
CA ALA A 186 1.89 4.28 -6.83
C ALA A 186 1.86 5.73 -7.34
N CYS A 187 1.15 6.59 -6.62
CA CYS A 187 0.83 7.95 -7.02
C CYS A 187 1.47 8.94 -6.03
N SER A 188 2.57 9.57 -6.42
CA SER A 188 3.18 10.65 -5.63
C SER A 188 2.49 11.96 -5.99
N ILE A 189 1.78 12.60 -5.06
CA ILE A 189 0.92 13.77 -5.36
C ILE A 189 1.53 15.13 -4.99
N GLY A 190 2.65 15.14 -4.26
CA GLY A 190 3.42 16.34 -3.95
C GLY A 190 2.58 17.44 -3.28
N ASN A 191 2.64 18.66 -3.82
CA ASN A 191 1.95 19.83 -3.27
C ASN A 191 0.43 19.87 -3.54
N LYS A 192 -0.10 19.01 -4.42
CA LYS A 192 -1.53 18.92 -4.73
C LYS A 192 -2.15 20.23 -5.24
N CYS A 193 -1.51 20.87 -6.22
CA CYS A 193 -1.93 22.18 -6.71
C CYS A 193 -3.24 22.15 -7.52
N ASP A 194 -3.58 21.02 -8.13
CA ASP A 194 -4.82 20.78 -8.85
C ASP A 194 -5.30 19.34 -8.62
N ILE A 195 -4.57 18.31 -9.09
CA ILE A 195 -4.87 16.92 -8.70
C ILE A 195 -4.46 16.71 -7.24
N ASP A 196 -5.40 16.26 -6.42
CA ASP A 196 -5.21 16.01 -4.98
C ASP A 196 -5.43 14.54 -4.59
N GLU A 197 -5.38 14.25 -3.28
CA GLU A 197 -5.62 12.89 -2.78
C GLU A 197 -7.04 12.38 -3.06
N ASN A 198 -8.03 13.26 -3.19
CA ASN A 198 -9.42 12.89 -3.38
C ASN A 198 -9.68 12.42 -4.81
N ASP A 199 -9.07 13.10 -5.78
CA ASP A 199 -9.14 12.74 -7.19
C ASP A 199 -8.49 11.36 -7.44
N ILE A 200 -7.32 11.11 -6.83
CA ILE A 200 -6.64 9.80 -6.92
C ILE A 200 -7.42 8.71 -6.18
N LEU A 201 -7.94 9.01 -4.97
CA LEU A 201 -8.74 8.06 -4.21
C LEU A 201 -10.01 7.66 -4.99
N GLU A 202 -10.71 8.62 -5.59
CA GLU A 202 -11.89 8.35 -6.41
C GLU A 202 -11.55 7.46 -7.61
N TYR A 203 -10.40 7.68 -8.26
CA TYR A 203 -9.93 6.79 -9.31
C TYR A 203 -9.65 5.37 -8.80
N MET A 204 -8.86 5.22 -7.72
CA MET A 204 -8.50 3.91 -7.16
C MET A 204 -9.71 3.14 -6.62
N ILE A 205 -10.74 3.83 -6.12
CA ILE A 205 -12.01 3.20 -5.72
C ILE A 205 -12.68 2.52 -6.92
N ASN A 206 -12.63 3.14 -8.10
CA ASN A 206 -13.27 2.64 -9.32
C ASN A 206 -12.38 1.73 -10.17
N ASP A 207 -11.07 1.70 -9.92
CA ASP A 207 -10.12 0.86 -10.63
C ASP A 207 -10.28 -0.63 -10.25
N SER A 208 -10.45 -1.51 -11.23
CA SER A 208 -10.59 -2.95 -10.98
C SER A 208 -9.28 -3.63 -10.56
N GLU A 209 -8.13 -3.01 -10.86
CA GLU A 209 -6.83 -3.58 -10.51
C GLU A 209 -6.40 -3.25 -9.07
N THR A 210 -6.91 -2.17 -8.49
CA THR A 210 -6.63 -1.80 -7.10
C THR A 210 -7.68 -2.41 -6.17
N GLU A 211 -7.27 -3.21 -5.20
CA GLU A 211 -8.16 -3.78 -4.17
C GLU A 211 -7.86 -3.24 -2.77
N VAL A 212 -6.64 -2.74 -2.53
CA VAL A 212 -6.20 -2.16 -1.25
C VAL A 212 -5.60 -0.79 -1.50
N ILE A 213 -5.90 0.19 -0.65
CA ILE A 213 -5.41 1.57 -0.82
C ILE A 213 -4.61 1.99 0.41
N GLY A 214 -3.31 2.18 0.25
CA GLY A 214 -2.42 2.77 1.26
C GLY A 214 -2.23 4.26 1.01
N CYS A 215 -2.34 5.07 2.06
CA CYS A 215 -2.23 6.52 1.99
C CYS A 215 -1.19 7.01 2.99
N TYR A 216 -0.16 7.71 2.51
CA TYR A 216 0.66 8.57 3.36
C TYR A 216 0.36 10.03 3.05
N LEU A 217 -0.26 10.72 4.00
CA LEU A 217 -0.78 12.07 3.84
C LEU A 217 -0.35 12.94 5.02
N GLU A 218 0.05 14.17 4.74
CA GLU A 218 0.38 15.18 5.76
C GLU A 218 -0.79 16.12 5.99
N SER A 219 -1.65 16.27 4.98
CA SER A 219 -2.85 17.09 5.03
C SER A 219 -3.92 16.57 4.06
N LEU A 220 -5.16 16.99 4.29
CA LEU A 220 -6.29 16.74 3.40
C LEU A 220 -6.77 18.08 2.85
N VAL A 221 -6.91 18.19 1.53
CA VAL A 221 -7.43 19.38 0.84
C VAL A 221 -8.92 19.53 1.17
N ASP A 222 -9.69 18.47 0.98
CA ASP A 222 -11.10 18.37 1.40
C ASP A 222 -11.33 17.09 2.21
N GLY A 223 -11.16 17.21 3.52
CA GLY A 223 -11.38 16.10 4.44
C GLY A 223 -12.81 15.55 4.42
N ARG A 224 -13.83 16.36 4.09
CA ARG A 224 -15.22 15.88 4.02
C ARG A 224 -15.40 14.99 2.78
N LYS A 225 -14.87 15.42 1.63
CA LYS A 225 -14.87 14.63 0.39
C LYS A 225 -14.11 13.31 0.60
N PHE A 226 -12.93 13.35 1.21
CA PHE A 226 -12.13 12.16 1.51
C PHE A 226 -12.92 11.11 2.31
N ILE A 227 -13.54 11.54 3.40
CA ILE A 227 -14.35 10.67 4.27
C ILE A 227 -15.57 10.12 3.54
N ASN A 228 -16.23 10.93 2.71
CA ASN A 228 -17.37 10.48 1.92
C ASN A 228 -16.99 9.45 0.86
N LEU A 229 -15.83 9.63 0.19
CA LEU A 229 -15.28 8.63 -0.74
C LEU A 229 -14.95 7.33 -0.01
N ALA A 230 -14.26 7.42 1.13
CA ALA A 230 -13.89 6.26 1.93
C ALA A 230 -15.11 5.44 2.39
N LYS A 231 -16.23 6.08 2.71
CA LYS A 231 -17.48 5.39 3.08
C LYS A 231 -18.17 4.67 1.92
N LYS A 232 -17.96 5.09 0.68
CA LYS A 232 -18.61 4.51 -0.51
C LYS A 232 -17.96 3.22 -1.00
N THR A 233 -16.73 2.94 -0.57
CA THR A 233 -15.97 1.77 -1.03
C THR A 233 -15.90 0.68 0.03
N LYS A 234 -15.96 -0.59 -0.39
CA LYS A 234 -15.61 -1.74 0.44
C LYS A 234 -14.09 -1.98 0.50
N LYS A 235 -13.31 -1.37 -0.39
CA LYS A 235 -11.84 -1.54 -0.40
C LYS A 235 -11.25 -1.01 0.91
N PRO A 236 -10.31 -1.74 1.54
CA PRO A 236 -9.58 -1.25 2.70
C PRO A 236 -8.75 -0.02 2.33
N ILE A 237 -8.86 1.00 3.18
CA ILE A 237 -8.05 2.22 3.11
C ILE A 237 -7.22 2.26 4.39
N ILE A 238 -5.91 2.28 4.23
CA ILE A 238 -4.91 2.31 5.29
C ILE A 238 -4.25 3.66 5.23
N ILE A 239 -4.19 4.39 6.35
CA ILE A 239 -3.65 5.75 6.37
C ILE A 239 -2.56 5.89 7.42
N LEU A 240 -1.40 6.36 6.98
CA LEU A 240 -0.35 6.90 7.82
C LEU A 240 -0.38 8.42 7.71
N MET A 241 -0.85 9.08 8.77
CA MET A 241 -0.86 10.54 8.82
C MET A 241 0.45 11.10 9.35
N GLY A 242 1.08 11.99 8.58
CA GLY A 242 2.09 12.91 9.08
C GLY A 242 1.47 14.01 9.96
N GLY A 243 2.29 14.70 10.76
CA GLY A 243 1.83 15.90 11.47
C GLY A 243 0.88 15.67 12.66
N ARG A 244 0.91 14.49 13.30
CA ARG A 244 -0.02 14.10 14.37
C ARG A 244 0.15 14.91 15.67
N SER A 245 1.39 15.25 16.00
CA SER A 245 1.73 16.11 17.15
C SER A 245 1.86 17.57 16.70
N THR A 246 1.82 18.50 17.66
CA THR A 246 2.04 19.94 17.40
C THR A 246 3.38 20.17 16.70
N GLU A 247 4.44 19.49 17.14
CA GLU A 247 5.79 19.59 16.59
C GLU A 247 5.87 18.95 15.21
N GLY A 248 5.24 17.79 15.02
CA GLY A 248 5.17 17.13 13.72
C GLY A 248 4.41 17.96 12.69
N ALA A 249 3.29 18.58 13.10
CA ALA A 249 2.50 19.48 12.27
C ALA A 249 3.32 20.69 11.82
N ARG A 250 4.08 21.30 12.75
CA ARG A 250 4.99 22.41 12.44
C ARG A 250 6.08 21.98 11.45
N ALA A 251 6.66 20.79 11.64
CA ALA A 251 7.67 20.24 10.72
C ALA A 251 7.09 20.01 9.31
N ALA A 252 5.91 19.39 9.20
CA ALA A 252 5.24 19.16 7.93
C ALA A 252 4.91 20.49 7.20
N GLN A 253 4.41 21.49 7.93
CA GLN A 253 4.09 22.81 7.37
C GLN A 253 5.32 23.48 6.74
N SER A 254 6.50 23.35 7.36
CA SER A 254 7.74 23.92 6.82
C SER A 254 8.25 23.23 5.54
N HIS A 255 7.77 22.01 5.26
CA HIS A 255 8.24 21.18 4.16
C HIS A 255 7.28 21.15 2.97
N THR A 256 5.95 21.14 3.19
CA THR A 256 4.95 21.02 2.11
C THR A 256 4.03 22.24 1.98
N ALA A 257 4.27 23.31 2.75
CA ALA A 257 3.44 24.51 2.81
C ALA A 257 1.94 24.26 3.10
N SER A 258 1.58 23.05 3.55
CA SER A 258 0.20 22.67 3.82
C SER A 258 -0.16 22.90 5.30
N LEU A 259 -1.36 23.45 5.54
CA LEU A 259 -1.85 23.66 6.90
C LEU A 259 -2.28 22.32 7.48
N SER A 260 -1.61 21.87 8.54
CA SER A 260 -2.00 20.66 9.26
C SER A 260 -3.33 20.91 9.99
N GLY A 261 -4.35 20.13 9.65
CA GLY A 261 -5.63 20.15 10.34
C GLY A 261 -5.55 19.56 11.75
N ASN A 262 -6.64 19.66 12.52
CA ASN A 262 -6.69 19.03 13.84
C ASN A 262 -6.68 17.50 13.69
N TYR A 263 -5.57 16.87 14.07
CA TYR A 263 -5.37 15.44 13.96
C TYR A 263 -6.45 14.62 14.69
N GLN A 264 -6.90 15.04 15.89
CA GLN A 264 -7.91 14.29 16.64
C GLN A 264 -9.27 14.26 15.92
N VAL A 265 -9.63 15.35 15.25
CA VAL A 265 -10.83 15.41 14.40
C VAL A 265 -10.68 14.48 13.20
N ALA A 266 -9.53 14.49 12.54
CA ALA A 266 -9.25 13.60 11.40
C ALA A 266 -9.31 12.11 11.82
N SER A 267 -8.61 11.73 12.89
CA SER A 267 -8.60 10.36 13.43
C SER A 267 -10.01 9.89 13.84
N GLY A 268 -10.81 10.77 14.46
CA GLY A 268 -12.22 10.50 14.74
C GLY A 268 -13.04 10.22 13.48
N ALA A 269 -12.85 11.02 12.44
CA ALA A 269 -13.53 10.84 11.16
C ALA A 269 -13.09 9.55 10.43
N PHE A 270 -11.80 9.19 10.49
CA PHE A 270 -11.27 7.95 9.93
C PHE A 270 -11.94 6.72 10.54
N ARG A 271 -12.06 6.67 11.87
CA ARG A 271 -12.78 5.60 12.58
C ARG A 271 -14.25 5.49 12.15
N GLN A 272 -14.92 6.62 11.92
CA GLN A 272 -16.30 6.64 11.42
C GLN A 272 -16.43 6.17 9.96
N ALA A 273 -15.35 6.25 9.17
CA ALA A 273 -15.33 5.83 7.77
C ALA A 273 -14.85 4.39 7.55
N GLY A 274 -14.39 3.71 8.61
CA GLY A 274 -13.73 2.40 8.48
C GLY A 274 -12.37 2.48 7.79
N ILE A 275 -11.68 3.62 7.92
CA ILE A 275 -10.28 3.78 7.52
C ILE A 275 -9.42 3.23 8.66
N ILE A 276 -8.39 2.48 8.30
CA ILE A 276 -7.44 1.87 9.23
C ILE A 276 -6.27 2.82 9.39
N GLU A 277 -6.13 3.37 10.59
CA GLU A 277 -5.02 4.25 10.92
C GLU A 277 -3.83 3.45 11.41
N VAL A 278 -2.65 3.75 10.86
CA VAL A 278 -1.35 3.15 11.23
C VAL A 278 -0.37 4.26 11.59
N PHE A 279 0.71 3.91 12.29
CA PHE A 279 1.56 4.89 12.96
C PHE A 279 3.01 4.89 12.53
N ASP A 280 3.42 3.91 11.73
CA ASP A 280 4.73 3.89 11.10
C ASP A 280 4.69 3.19 9.72
N PRO A 281 5.77 3.31 8.94
CA PRO A 281 5.83 2.70 7.63
C PRO A 281 5.70 1.17 7.57
N ALA A 282 6.22 0.46 8.57
CA ALA A 282 6.16 -1.00 8.63
C ALA A 282 4.73 -1.46 8.92
N GLU A 283 4.02 -0.80 9.85
CA GLU A 283 2.59 -1.07 10.09
C GLU A 283 1.74 -0.87 8.81
N MET A 284 2.01 0.19 8.04
CA MET A 284 1.31 0.43 6.78
C MET A 284 1.54 -0.71 5.78
N THR A 285 2.80 -1.14 5.63
CA THR A 285 3.17 -2.26 4.75
C THR A 285 2.53 -3.56 5.22
N ASP A 286 2.54 -3.86 6.52
CA ASP A 286 1.95 -5.08 7.07
C ASP A 286 0.46 -5.15 6.83
N MET A 287 -0.23 -4.05 7.07
CA MET A 287 -1.66 -3.96 6.85
C MET A 287 -1.99 -4.11 5.37
N ALA A 288 -1.27 -3.40 4.50
CA ALA A 288 -1.48 -3.48 3.06
C ALA A 288 -1.21 -4.89 2.52
N ARG A 289 -0.15 -5.53 3.02
CA ARG A 289 0.26 -6.90 2.70
C ARG A 289 -0.73 -7.95 3.19
N ALA A 290 -1.39 -7.72 4.31
CA ALA A 290 -2.44 -8.60 4.78
C ALA A 290 -3.69 -8.49 3.90
N PHE A 291 -4.17 -7.26 3.65
CA PHE A 291 -5.36 -7.06 2.83
C PHE A 291 -5.17 -7.43 1.35
N SER A 292 -3.94 -7.35 0.82
CA SER A 292 -3.64 -7.76 -0.56
C SER A 292 -3.98 -9.23 -0.82
N LYS A 293 -4.04 -10.04 0.24
CA LYS A 293 -4.40 -11.46 0.20
C LYS A 293 -5.92 -11.72 0.18
N LYS A 294 -6.73 -10.67 0.05
CA LYS A 294 -8.21 -10.73 0.00
C LYS A 294 -8.82 -11.36 1.25
N MET A 295 -8.31 -10.97 2.41
CA MET A 295 -8.82 -11.48 3.68
C MET A 295 -10.30 -11.14 3.86
N ILE A 296 -11.05 -12.07 4.47
CA ILE A 296 -12.47 -11.92 4.83
C ILE A 296 -12.62 -12.21 6.32
N CYS A 297 -13.39 -11.40 7.03
CA CYS A 297 -13.69 -11.64 8.44
C CYS A 297 -15.16 -11.32 8.78
N HIS A 298 -15.89 -12.32 9.23
CA HIS A 298 -17.24 -12.17 9.78
C HIS A 298 -17.16 -11.87 11.28
N THR A 299 -16.97 -10.59 11.61
CA THR A 299 -16.72 -10.10 12.98
C THR A 299 -17.90 -10.29 13.93
N GLY A 300 -17.63 -10.22 15.24
CA GLY A 300 -18.65 -10.30 16.30
C GLY A 300 -18.49 -11.52 17.20
N LYS A 301 -17.37 -12.24 17.06
CA LYS A 301 -17.01 -13.40 17.86
C LYS A 301 -15.56 -13.22 18.37
N GLY A 302 -15.02 -14.24 19.03
CA GLY A 302 -13.66 -14.18 19.53
C GLY A 302 -12.63 -14.74 18.54
N THR A 303 -11.37 -14.41 18.82
CA THR A 303 -10.19 -14.94 18.13
C THR A 303 -9.75 -16.24 18.81
N ALA A 304 -9.58 -17.31 18.04
CA ALA A 304 -8.93 -18.53 18.51
C ALA A 304 -7.40 -18.39 18.42
N VAL A 305 -6.69 -19.05 19.32
CA VAL A 305 -5.22 -19.05 19.39
C VAL A 305 -4.78 -20.49 19.46
N LEU A 306 -4.09 -20.95 18.41
CA LEU A 306 -3.45 -22.27 18.36
C LEU A 306 -1.96 -22.04 18.53
N THR A 307 -1.38 -22.62 19.57
CA THR A 307 0.02 -22.41 19.93
C THR A 307 0.77 -23.72 20.16
N PHE A 308 2.07 -23.73 19.88
CA PHE A 308 2.97 -24.82 20.26
C PHE A 308 3.62 -24.59 21.64
N SER A 309 3.27 -23.49 22.31
CA SER A 309 3.82 -23.10 23.61
C SER A 309 2.79 -22.31 24.40
N GLY A 310 2.48 -22.75 25.63
CA GLY A 310 1.62 -22.03 26.55
C GLY A 310 2.11 -20.62 26.85
N GLY A 311 3.43 -20.42 27.00
CA GLY A 311 4.01 -19.09 27.22
C GLY A 311 3.77 -18.12 26.05
N ALA A 312 3.92 -18.60 24.82
CA ALA A 312 3.57 -17.80 23.65
C ALA A 312 2.06 -17.53 23.59
N GLY A 313 1.22 -18.50 23.95
CA GLY A 313 -0.23 -18.33 24.06
C GLY A 313 -0.63 -17.24 25.06
N THR A 314 0.01 -17.21 26.23
CA THR A 314 -0.19 -16.17 27.24
C THR A 314 0.17 -14.79 26.70
N ILE A 315 1.37 -14.62 26.13
CA ILE A 315 1.83 -13.33 25.59
C ILE A 315 0.90 -12.83 24.47
N THR A 316 0.50 -13.71 23.55
CA THR A 316 -0.46 -13.33 22.49
C THR A 316 -1.81 -12.94 23.06
N THR A 317 -2.27 -13.58 24.15
CA THR A 317 -3.53 -13.22 24.82
C THR A 317 -3.46 -11.85 25.49
N ASP A 318 -2.33 -11.54 26.15
CA ASP A 318 -2.10 -10.21 26.72
C ASP A 318 -2.09 -9.13 25.62
N LEU A 319 -1.33 -9.35 24.54
CA LEU A 319 -1.29 -8.45 23.38
C LEU A 319 -2.67 -8.25 22.75
N MET A 320 -3.47 -9.31 22.65
CA MET A 320 -4.86 -9.24 22.18
C MET A 320 -5.70 -8.36 23.11
N ALA A 321 -5.61 -8.55 24.42
CA ALA A 321 -6.34 -7.76 25.40
C ALA A 321 -5.97 -6.26 25.33
N ASP A 322 -4.68 -5.94 25.24
CA ASP A 322 -4.16 -4.57 25.07
C ASP A 322 -4.69 -3.90 23.80
N ASN A 323 -5.02 -4.70 22.78
CA ASN A 323 -5.55 -4.25 21.50
C ASN A 323 -7.08 -4.33 21.39
N GLY A 324 -7.78 -4.73 22.45
CA GLY A 324 -9.23 -4.87 22.48
C GLY A 324 -9.76 -6.03 21.65
N LEU A 325 -8.94 -7.07 21.43
CA LEU A 325 -9.36 -8.32 20.80
C LEU A 325 -9.74 -9.34 21.86
N GLU A 326 -10.90 -9.97 21.69
CA GLU A 326 -11.39 -10.97 22.63
C GLU A 326 -10.94 -12.38 22.23
N LEU A 327 -10.55 -13.17 23.24
CA LEU A 327 -10.30 -14.59 23.10
C LEU A 327 -11.64 -15.33 22.90
N ALA A 328 -11.70 -16.25 21.94
CA ALA A 328 -12.91 -17.06 21.69
C ALA A 328 -13.29 -17.92 22.89
N LYS A 329 -14.58 -18.03 23.19
CA LYS A 329 -15.08 -19.00 24.17
C LYS A 329 -15.41 -20.30 23.45
N LEU A 330 -14.41 -21.16 23.30
CA LEU A 330 -14.57 -22.44 22.59
C LEU A 330 -15.64 -23.31 23.27
N SER A 331 -16.49 -23.95 22.46
CA SER A 331 -17.52 -24.84 22.96
C SER A 331 -16.94 -26.12 23.56
N GLU A 332 -17.66 -26.73 24.51
CA GLU A 332 -17.29 -28.03 25.07
C GLU A 332 -17.10 -29.10 23.98
N LYS A 333 -17.92 -29.05 22.91
CA LYS A 333 -17.78 -29.94 21.75
C LYS A 333 -16.43 -29.78 21.05
N THR A 334 -15.99 -28.54 20.83
CA THR A 334 -14.70 -28.24 20.19
C THR A 334 -13.55 -28.71 21.07
N LEU A 335 -13.57 -28.39 22.37
CA LEU A 335 -12.54 -28.83 23.31
C LEU A 335 -12.50 -30.37 23.44
N ALA A 336 -13.66 -31.04 23.48
CA ALA A 336 -13.74 -32.50 23.52
C ALA A 336 -13.15 -33.15 22.26
N THR A 337 -13.44 -32.58 21.08
CA THR A 337 -12.86 -33.05 19.81
C THR A 337 -11.34 -32.94 19.84
N ILE A 338 -10.80 -31.79 20.29
CA ILE A 338 -9.34 -31.58 20.38
C ILE A 338 -8.70 -32.53 21.40
N ALA A 339 -9.37 -32.77 22.53
CA ALA A 339 -8.90 -33.62 23.62
C ALA A 339 -8.65 -35.08 23.20
N GLU A 340 -9.22 -35.56 22.09
CA GLU A 340 -8.95 -36.89 21.52
C GLU A 340 -7.47 -37.15 21.23
N LEU A 341 -6.69 -36.09 20.97
CA LEU A 341 -5.25 -36.19 20.71
C LEU A 341 -4.39 -36.00 21.98
N PHE A 342 -5.03 -35.65 23.09
CA PHE A 342 -4.35 -35.39 24.35
C PHE A 342 -4.35 -36.62 25.26
N PRO A 343 -3.36 -36.75 26.16
CA PRO A 343 -3.40 -37.80 27.18
C PRO A 343 -4.50 -37.49 28.23
N PRO A 344 -5.07 -38.50 28.90
CA PRO A 344 -6.18 -38.31 29.84
C PRO A 344 -5.91 -37.33 30.98
N TRP A 345 -4.64 -37.13 31.34
CA TRP A 345 -4.20 -36.23 32.41
C TRP A 345 -4.00 -34.78 31.97
N ASN A 346 -4.01 -34.48 30.66
CA ASN A 346 -3.85 -33.13 30.13
C ASN A 346 -5.07 -32.74 29.29
N LYS A 347 -6.05 -32.08 29.90
CA LYS A 347 -7.20 -31.57 29.15
C LYS A 347 -6.81 -30.27 28.45
N PRO A 348 -7.08 -30.11 27.14
CA PRO A 348 -6.83 -28.85 26.46
C PRO A 348 -7.76 -27.76 27.00
N ASP A 349 -7.22 -26.54 27.12
CA ASP A 349 -7.96 -25.31 27.39
C ASP A 349 -7.55 -24.24 26.36
N HIS A 350 -8.15 -23.05 26.39
CA HIS A 350 -7.90 -21.98 25.42
C HIS A 350 -7.18 -20.79 26.07
N PRO A 351 -6.02 -20.31 25.56
CA PRO A 351 -5.30 -20.65 24.32
C PRO A 351 -4.90 -22.12 24.17
N LEU A 352 -5.03 -22.68 22.95
CA LEU A 352 -4.80 -24.10 22.69
C LEU A 352 -3.31 -24.39 22.60
N ASP A 353 -2.69 -24.79 23.71
CA ASP A 353 -1.33 -25.33 23.73
C ASP A 353 -1.32 -26.78 23.22
N LEU A 354 -0.85 -26.96 22.00
CA LEU A 354 -0.86 -28.21 21.27
C LEU A 354 0.42 -29.04 21.46
N TRP A 355 1.42 -28.58 22.21
CA TRP A 355 2.74 -29.24 22.26
C TRP A 355 2.67 -30.72 22.65
N ILE A 356 1.94 -31.04 23.72
CA ILE A 356 1.80 -32.42 24.22
C ILE A 356 1.13 -33.34 23.18
N ALA A 357 0.17 -32.81 22.40
CA ALA A 357 -0.44 -33.57 21.32
C ALA A 357 0.54 -33.72 20.14
N ILE A 358 1.28 -32.65 19.80
CA ILE A 358 2.29 -32.64 18.73
C ILE A 358 3.37 -33.69 18.98
N GLU A 359 3.89 -33.80 20.21
CA GLU A 359 4.90 -34.81 20.56
C GLU A 359 4.41 -36.25 20.37
N ARG A 360 3.11 -36.51 20.58
CA ARG A 360 2.53 -37.87 20.49
C ARG A 360 2.10 -38.25 19.09
N HIS A 361 1.61 -37.29 18.30
CA HIS A 361 0.89 -37.57 17.07
C HIS A 361 1.48 -36.86 15.84
N GLY A 362 2.51 -36.03 16.03
CA GLY A 362 3.14 -35.24 14.99
C GLY A 362 2.41 -33.93 14.70
N PHE A 363 3.16 -32.95 14.19
CA PHE A 363 2.70 -31.59 13.92
C PHE A 363 1.47 -31.56 13.01
N GLU A 364 1.57 -32.08 11.78
CA GLU A 364 0.51 -31.90 10.78
C GLU A 364 -0.82 -32.50 11.21
N LYS A 365 -0.81 -33.71 11.78
CA LYS A 365 -2.04 -34.39 12.23
C LYS A 365 -2.76 -33.58 13.30
N VAL A 366 -2.02 -33.10 14.29
CA VAL A 366 -2.57 -32.35 15.42
C VAL A 366 -3.11 -31.01 14.95
N PHE A 367 -2.39 -30.31 14.07
CA PHE A 367 -2.85 -29.04 13.54
C PHE A 367 -4.07 -29.19 12.63
N ARG A 368 -4.10 -30.18 11.73
CA ARG A 368 -5.28 -30.47 10.89
C ARG A 368 -6.51 -30.73 11.74
N HIS A 369 -6.38 -31.58 12.77
CA HIS A 369 -7.48 -31.92 13.66
C HIS A 369 -7.96 -30.71 14.47
N SER A 370 -7.03 -30.00 15.10
CA SER A 370 -7.34 -28.85 15.97
C SER A 370 -7.93 -27.69 15.19
N LEU A 371 -7.38 -27.38 14.01
CA LEU A 371 -7.93 -26.33 13.15
C LEU A 371 -9.31 -26.69 12.64
N ASN A 372 -9.55 -27.93 12.20
CA ASN A 372 -10.88 -28.35 11.75
C ASN A 372 -11.93 -28.20 12.87
N ALA A 373 -11.58 -28.50 14.12
CA ALA A 373 -12.47 -28.27 15.25
C ALA A 373 -12.72 -26.76 15.47
N VAL A 374 -11.66 -25.96 15.58
CA VAL A 374 -11.74 -24.52 15.86
C VAL A 374 -12.43 -23.73 14.77
N ILE A 375 -12.16 -24.05 13.50
CA ILE A 375 -12.72 -23.31 12.37
C ILE A 375 -14.23 -23.54 12.22
N ASN A 376 -14.75 -24.65 12.75
CA ASN A 376 -16.19 -24.92 12.80
C ASN A 376 -16.86 -24.39 14.08
N ASP A 377 -16.10 -23.90 15.06
CA ASP A 377 -16.68 -23.39 16.29
C ASP A 377 -17.46 -22.08 16.04
N PRO A 378 -18.73 -21.99 16.48
CA PRO A 378 -19.57 -20.83 16.24
C PRO A 378 -19.12 -19.58 17.03
N ALA A 379 -18.25 -19.71 18.04
CA ALA A 379 -17.69 -18.59 18.81
C ALA A 379 -16.37 -18.05 18.24
N VAL A 380 -15.90 -18.55 17.09
CA VAL A 380 -14.65 -18.14 16.46
C VAL A 380 -14.93 -17.37 15.17
N ASP A 381 -14.37 -16.17 15.01
CA ASP A 381 -14.37 -15.42 13.74
C ASP A 381 -13.00 -15.33 13.06
N SER A 382 -11.93 -15.60 13.81
CA SER A 382 -10.56 -15.42 13.38
C SER A 382 -9.59 -16.25 14.21
N ILE A 383 -8.38 -16.43 13.69
CA ILE A 383 -7.39 -17.35 14.25
C ILE A 383 -6.02 -16.68 14.28
N ILE A 384 -5.33 -16.73 15.41
CA ILE A 384 -3.88 -16.54 15.48
C ILE A 384 -3.25 -17.91 15.60
N PHE A 385 -2.29 -18.19 14.72
CA PHE A 385 -1.65 -19.49 14.62
C PHE A 385 -0.15 -19.34 14.84
N HIS A 386 0.37 -19.98 15.89
CA HIS A 386 1.81 -20.00 16.12
C HIS A 386 2.40 -21.24 15.47
N SER A 387 3.40 -21.02 14.63
CA SER A 387 4.14 -22.08 13.95
C SER A 387 5.61 -21.96 14.29
N TYR A 388 6.21 -23.08 14.69
CA TYR A 388 7.66 -23.18 14.77
C TYR A 388 8.21 -23.57 13.38
N ALA A 389 9.12 -22.76 12.85
CA ALA A 389 9.72 -22.94 11.54
C ALA A 389 10.64 -24.16 11.55
N THR A 390 10.26 -25.15 10.74
CA THR A 390 10.96 -26.42 10.60
C THR A 390 10.92 -26.86 9.14
N PRO A 391 11.97 -27.52 8.62
CA PRO A 391 11.95 -28.09 7.27
C PRO A 391 10.91 -29.21 7.10
N LEU A 392 10.28 -29.67 8.19
CA LEU A 392 9.24 -30.70 8.17
C LEU A 392 7.87 -30.17 7.71
N VAL A 393 7.64 -28.86 7.73
CA VAL A 393 6.38 -28.28 7.24
C VAL A 393 6.51 -27.99 5.76
N GLY A 394 5.80 -28.80 4.96
CA GLY A 394 5.80 -28.67 3.50
C GLY A 394 4.83 -27.61 2.99
N GLN A 395 5.03 -27.21 1.73
CA GLN A 395 4.16 -26.29 1.00
C GLN A 395 2.71 -26.80 0.91
N GLU A 396 2.50 -28.09 0.64
CA GLU A 396 1.17 -28.69 0.52
C GLU A 396 0.33 -28.53 1.79
N PHE A 397 0.94 -28.68 2.96
CA PHE A 397 0.27 -28.48 4.25
C PHE A 397 -0.21 -27.04 4.43
N ILE A 398 0.62 -26.07 4.06
CA ILE A 398 0.31 -24.63 4.16
C ILE A 398 -0.79 -24.23 3.17
N GLU A 399 -0.77 -24.76 1.95
CA GLU A 399 -1.80 -24.52 0.95
C GLU A 399 -3.16 -25.10 1.38
N GLU A 400 -3.18 -26.30 1.96
CA GLU A 400 -4.41 -26.88 2.50
C GLU A 400 -4.96 -26.08 3.68
N LEU A 401 -4.09 -25.64 4.58
CA LEU A 401 -4.42 -24.74 5.69
C LEU A 401 -5.10 -23.47 5.18
N ALA A 402 -4.49 -22.79 4.20
CA ALA A 402 -5.03 -21.57 3.61
C ALA A 402 -6.37 -21.81 2.89
N ALA A 403 -6.49 -22.92 2.15
CA ALA A 403 -7.73 -23.30 1.49
C ALA A 403 -8.86 -23.55 2.48
N LEU A 404 -8.57 -24.21 3.62
CA LEU A 404 -9.54 -24.48 4.67
C LEU A 404 -10.02 -23.18 5.33
N ILE A 405 -9.10 -22.25 5.63
CA ILE A 405 -9.42 -20.92 6.19
C ILE A 405 -10.33 -20.13 5.25
N LYS A 406 -9.95 -20.07 3.97
CA LYS A 406 -10.72 -19.37 2.93
C LYS A 406 -12.11 -19.98 2.73
N LYS A 407 -12.22 -21.32 2.72
CA LYS A 407 -13.50 -22.04 2.55
C LYS A 407 -14.52 -21.69 3.63
N HIS A 408 -14.08 -21.42 4.86
CA HIS A 408 -14.96 -21.06 5.97
C HIS A 408 -15.15 -19.55 6.13
N GLU A 409 -14.61 -18.74 5.20
CA GLU A 409 -14.69 -17.28 5.23
C GLU A 409 -14.21 -16.67 6.57
N LYS A 410 -13.20 -17.30 7.18
CA LYS A 410 -12.53 -16.77 8.38
C LYS A 410 -11.18 -16.15 8.00
N THR A 411 -10.63 -15.36 8.91
CA THR A 411 -9.28 -14.80 8.81
C THR A 411 -8.32 -15.54 9.72
N ALA A 412 -7.09 -15.76 9.25
CA ALA A 412 -6.00 -16.21 10.10
C ALA A 412 -4.75 -15.35 9.91
N VAL A 413 -3.96 -15.20 10.98
CA VAL A 413 -2.63 -14.58 10.95
C VAL A 413 -1.63 -15.52 11.61
N LEU A 414 -0.48 -15.73 10.96
CA LEU A 414 0.53 -16.67 11.41
C LEU A 414 1.71 -15.96 12.06
N TRP A 415 2.07 -16.38 13.27
CA TRP A 415 3.38 -16.09 13.85
C TRP A 415 4.32 -17.24 13.53
N VAL A 416 5.47 -16.93 12.94
CA VAL A 416 6.48 -17.91 12.51
C VAL A 416 7.77 -17.66 13.28
N GLU A 417 8.13 -18.60 14.15
CA GLU A 417 9.30 -18.50 15.03
C GLU A 417 10.33 -19.59 14.73
N GLY A 418 11.62 -19.31 14.83
CA GLY A 418 12.68 -20.30 14.59
C GLY A 418 13.90 -19.72 13.89
N ARG A 419 14.78 -20.61 13.39
CA ARG A 419 16.00 -20.20 12.70
C ARG A 419 15.66 -19.31 11.50
N LYS A 420 16.34 -18.17 11.37
CA LYS A 420 15.99 -17.08 10.45
C LYS A 420 15.69 -17.56 9.03
N ASP A 421 16.55 -18.37 8.43
CA ASP A 421 16.39 -18.90 7.07
C ASP A 421 15.14 -19.79 6.92
N PHE A 422 14.85 -20.66 7.89
CA PHE A 422 13.64 -21.48 7.90
C PHE A 422 12.39 -20.63 8.12
N ALA A 423 12.45 -19.65 9.02
CA ALA A 423 11.33 -18.75 9.29
C ALA A 423 10.97 -17.90 8.07
N GLU A 424 11.97 -17.33 7.36
CA GLU A 424 11.72 -16.57 6.13
C GLU A 424 11.19 -17.45 4.99
N HIS A 425 11.69 -18.68 4.87
CA HIS A 425 11.18 -19.63 3.88
C HIS A 425 9.71 -19.99 4.16
N MET A 426 9.39 -20.36 5.41
CA MET A 426 8.03 -20.69 5.82
C MET A 426 7.10 -19.47 5.68
N ARG A 427 7.54 -18.27 6.09
CA ARG A 427 6.77 -17.04 5.89
C ARG A 427 6.42 -16.86 4.41
N SER A 428 7.39 -17.04 3.51
CA SER A 428 7.17 -16.94 2.07
C SER A 428 6.14 -17.95 1.56
N LEU A 429 6.18 -19.20 2.03
CA LEU A 429 5.18 -20.23 1.68
C LEU A 429 3.78 -19.83 2.15
N VAL A 430 3.64 -19.41 3.41
CA VAL A 430 2.37 -18.95 3.99
C VAL A 430 1.79 -17.76 3.22
N GLU A 431 2.65 -16.81 2.89
CA GLU A 431 2.25 -15.59 2.19
C GLU A 431 1.86 -15.85 0.74
N ASN A 432 2.53 -16.77 0.05
CA ASN A 432 2.16 -17.22 -1.28
C ASN A 432 0.85 -18.03 -1.29
N ALA A 433 0.55 -18.75 -0.21
CA ALA A 433 -0.72 -19.45 -0.02
C ALA A 433 -1.89 -18.48 0.29
N GLY A 434 -1.62 -17.19 0.49
CA GLY A 434 -2.65 -16.18 0.72
C GLY A 434 -2.98 -15.93 2.19
N LEU A 435 -2.09 -16.27 3.13
CA LEU A 435 -2.23 -15.89 4.54
C LEU A 435 -1.13 -14.92 4.98
N PRO A 436 -1.41 -13.93 5.83
CA PRO A 436 -0.38 -13.06 6.38
C PRO A 436 0.47 -13.80 7.43
N ALA A 437 1.79 -13.63 7.37
CA ALA A 437 2.72 -14.21 8.33
C ALA A 437 3.77 -13.20 8.79
N TYR A 438 4.11 -13.24 10.09
CA TYR A 438 5.07 -12.34 10.72
C TYR A 438 5.96 -13.11 11.69
N ARG A 439 7.08 -12.50 12.06
CA ARG A 439 8.04 -13.08 13.01
C ARG A 439 7.90 -12.47 14.41
N GLU A 440 7.08 -11.43 14.53
CA GLU A 440 6.75 -10.76 15.77
C GLU A 440 5.27 -11.00 16.13
N MET A 441 4.99 -11.42 17.36
CA MET A 441 3.62 -11.68 17.85
C MET A 441 2.75 -10.42 17.82
N GLU A 442 3.31 -9.27 18.20
CA GLU A 442 2.60 -7.98 18.22
C GLU A 442 2.06 -7.61 16.83
N ARG A 443 2.86 -7.81 15.78
CA ARG A 443 2.43 -7.54 14.39
C ARG A 443 1.25 -8.41 13.98
N CYS A 444 1.21 -9.66 14.43
CA CYS A 444 0.09 -10.57 14.16
C CYS A 444 -1.22 -10.01 14.76
N VAL A 445 -1.15 -9.53 16.01
CA VAL A 445 -2.28 -8.95 16.73
C VAL A 445 -2.70 -7.62 16.10
N THR A 446 -1.76 -6.72 15.79
CA THR A 446 -2.02 -5.41 15.17
C THR A 446 -2.70 -5.55 13.81
N VAL A 447 -2.23 -6.48 12.98
CA VAL A 447 -2.85 -6.76 11.67
C VAL A 447 -4.24 -7.33 11.82
N LEU A 448 -4.42 -8.31 12.72
CA LEU A 448 -5.75 -8.89 12.95
C LEU A 448 -6.75 -7.85 13.48
N LYS A 449 -6.30 -6.93 14.34
CA LYS A 449 -7.08 -5.79 14.82
C LYS A 449 -7.53 -4.90 13.66
N GLY A 450 -6.63 -4.53 12.76
CA GLY A 450 -6.99 -3.72 11.58
C GLY A 450 -8.00 -4.42 10.67
N ILE A 451 -7.83 -5.73 10.43
CA ILE A 451 -8.79 -6.55 9.68
C ILE A 451 -10.17 -6.52 10.33
N LYS A 452 -10.26 -6.81 11.64
CA LYS A 452 -11.54 -6.79 12.37
C LYS A 452 -12.16 -5.40 12.42
N GLN A 453 -11.38 -4.34 12.60
CA GLN A 453 -11.88 -2.96 12.58
C GLN A 453 -12.51 -2.61 11.23
N HIS A 454 -11.85 -3.01 10.13
CA HIS A 454 -12.37 -2.82 8.78
C HIS A 454 -13.71 -3.54 8.60
N PHE A 455 -13.77 -4.84 8.88
CA PHE A 455 -14.99 -5.62 8.64
C PHE A 455 -16.14 -5.31 9.62
N THR A 456 -15.84 -4.83 10.82
CA THR A 456 -16.86 -4.27 11.74
C THR A 456 -17.55 -3.05 11.13
N LYS A 457 -16.82 -2.22 10.37
CA LYS A 457 -17.37 -1.01 9.72
C LYS A 457 -17.89 -1.27 8.31
N LYS A 458 -17.30 -2.24 7.61
CA LYS A 458 -17.58 -2.59 6.22
C LYS A 458 -17.72 -4.12 6.10
N PRO A 459 -18.89 -4.68 6.44
CA PRO A 459 -19.11 -6.12 6.42
C PRO A 459 -18.88 -6.74 5.04
N ALA A 460 -18.44 -8.01 5.04
CA ALA A 460 -17.95 -8.70 3.84
C ALA A 460 -19.01 -8.98 2.76
N ASN A 461 -20.31 -8.88 3.06
CA ASN A 461 -21.49 -9.23 2.24
C ASN A 461 -21.26 -9.54 0.76
#